data_AF-A0AAD9AND7-F1
#
_entry.id   AF-A0AAD9AND7-F1
#
_cell.length_a   1.000
_cell.length_b   1.000
_cell.length_c   1.000
_cell.angle_alpha   90.00
_cell.angle_beta   90.00
_cell.angle_gamma   90.00
#
_symmetry.space_group_name_H-M   'P 1'
#
loop_
_entity.id
_entity.type
_entity.pdbx_description
1 polymer ?
#
loop_
_entity_poly.entity_id
_entity_poly.type
_entity_poly.pdbx_seq_one_letter_code
_entity_poly.pdbx_strand_id
1 'polypeptide(L)'
;MSQQSHTEQFPKNQPPLAERLASARQLVTKAISAVPPHPEPLPSPNSDQGEPSNLLQDVKKLGFDDFDTLVHFFSSAVEGQINDNELLLENLIQLFAKLPQNSVKGKRLENGLINQLWNGIDHPPMTTLGEDHKYRAADGSGNAIHDPKMGAAGQPYARSTPAKSYQNPNQPEPEVIFDMLFARGGEFKPHPNKISSFMFYLATIITHDIFQTKNGTSPINQTSSYLDLAPLYGRNQAEQDLMRTKKNGLLKPDTFSSKRVLGFPPGVGTLLIMFNRYHNYVATNLATINEGGRFQKPTGDDPEKTAKYDNDLFQTARLITCGLYVSIILRDYVRTILGMNRTASSWALDPRTNEGKSILSQQTPEGTGNQVSVEFNLIYRWHNTISPKDEQWTKDVMKKVLGKDPTEMSLMEFGHAMRDWEQEIPDDPAQRGFMDLPRNADGTLNEADLAKIFKESVDDVAGSYGANRIPEVMRPIELMGIMASRSWNCATLNEFREHFGLTRHPTFEDINPDKEVAAKLRFLYGSPDAVELYPGLMAEKAKPPMAPGSGLCGNFTMTRAILSDAVALVRGDRFYTIDYTPKNLTNWG
;
A
#
# COMPACT_ATOMS: atom_id res chain seq x y z
N MET A 1 -48.01 17.06 -37.50
CA MET A 1 -47.53 18.27 -38.18
C MET A 1 -46.87 19.20 -37.17
N SER A 2 -45.53 19.17 -37.09
CA SER A 2 -44.67 20.35 -37.19
C SER A 2 -43.23 19.88 -37.00
N GLN A 3 -42.45 19.98 -38.07
CA GLN A 3 -41.02 19.71 -38.14
C GLN A 3 -40.26 20.61 -37.17
N GLN A 4 -39.32 20.05 -36.42
CA GLN A 4 -38.23 20.83 -35.82
C GLN A 4 -37.00 20.70 -36.73
N SER A 5 -36.57 21.86 -37.23
CA SER A 5 -35.42 22.07 -38.09
C SER A 5 -34.13 21.75 -37.35
N HIS A 6 -33.31 20.86 -37.91
CA HIS A 6 -31.89 20.76 -37.56
C HIS A 6 -31.16 22.03 -38.03
N THR A 7 -30.56 22.75 -37.09
CA THR A 7 -29.59 23.80 -37.37
C THR A 7 -28.27 23.13 -37.75
N GLU A 8 -27.85 23.29 -39.00
CA GLU A 8 -26.50 22.93 -39.46
C GLU A 8 -25.44 23.70 -38.66
N GLN A 9 -24.53 22.97 -38.00
CA GLN A 9 -23.25 23.52 -37.57
C GLN A 9 -22.23 23.29 -38.70
N PHE A 10 -21.62 24.40 -39.13
CA PHE A 10 -20.68 24.56 -40.24
C PHE A 10 -19.52 23.53 -40.30
N PRO A 11 -18.94 23.31 -41.50
CA PRO A 11 -17.86 22.37 -41.73
C PRO A 11 -16.57 22.79 -41.01
N LYS A 12 -15.91 21.83 -40.37
CA LYS A 12 -14.51 21.97 -39.95
C LYS A 12 -13.66 22.06 -41.22
N ASN A 13 -13.20 23.26 -41.58
CA ASN A 13 -12.16 23.43 -42.59
C ASN A 13 -10.93 22.62 -42.13
N GLN A 14 -10.69 21.50 -42.79
CA GLN A 14 -9.45 20.76 -42.62
C GLN A 14 -8.29 21.63 -43.13
N PRO A 15 -7.16 21.71 -42.41
CA PRO A 15 -6.03 22.49 -42.88
C PRO A 15 -5.53 22.00 -44.25
N PRO A 16 -4.97 22.87 -45.09
CA PRO A 16 -4.42 22.51 -46.39
C PRO A 16 -3.48 21.30 -46.30
N LEU A 17 -3.52 20.43 -47.31
CA LEU A 17 -2.75 19.18 -47.39
C LEU A 17 -1.26 19.34 -47.02
N ALA A 18 -0.65 20.47 -47.37
CA ALA A 18 0.74 20.81 -47.06
C ALA A 18 1.00 20.98 -45.55
N GLU A 19 0.05 21.55 -44.79
CA GLU A 19 0.16 21.72 -43.35
C GLU A 19 -0.03 20.38 -42.62
N ARG A 20 -0.97 19.54 -43.07
CA ARG A 20 -1.14 18.18 -42.54
C ARG A 20 0.13 17.34 -42.77
N LEU A 21 0.72 17.42 -43.96
CA LEU A 21 2.00 16.77 -44.29
C LEU A 21 3.17 17.29 -43.45
N ALA A 22 3.21 18.59 -43.12
CA ALA A 22 4.25 19.18 -42.29
C ALA A 22 4.12 18.78 -40.82
N SER A 23 2.92 18.83 -40.24
CA SER A 23 2.64 18.40 -38.87
C SER A 23 2.86 16.90 -38.69
N ALA A 24 2.43 16.10 -39.67
CA ALA A 24 2.69 14.66 -39.71
C ALA A 24 4.18 14.35 -39.83
N ARG A 25 4.93 15.04 -40.70
CA ARG A 25 6.40 14.89 -40.77
C ARG A 25 7.07 15.27 -39.46
N GLN A 26 6.62 16.33 -38.78
CA GLN A 26 7.14 16.70 -37.46
C GLN A 26 6.84 15.63 -36.41
N LEU A 27 5.61 15.10 -36.36
CA LEU A 27 5.22 14.04 -35.44
C LEU A 27 6.01 12.74 -35.66
N VAL A 28 6.12 12.29 -36.92
CA VAL A 28 6.91 11.12 -37.33
C VAL A 28 8.39 11.32 -36.99
N THR A 29 8.96 12.50 -37.29
CA THR A 29 10.38 12.78 -36.99
C THR A 29 10.63 12.81 -35.48
N LYS A 30 9.71 13.40 -34.70
CA LYS A 30 9.82 13.52 -33.25
C LYS A 30 9.64 12.17 -32.54
N ALA A 31 8.70 11.34 -33.02
CA ALA A 31 8.47 9.98 -32.52
C ALA A 31 9.63 9.03 -32.85
N ILE A 32 10.23 9.14 -34.05
CA ILE A 32 11.40 8.33 -34.43
C ILE A 32 12.68 8.77 -33.69
N SER A 33 12.75 10.02 -33.23
CA SER A 33 13.90 10.55 -32.47
C SER A 33 13.87 10.25 -30.96
N ALA A 34 12.72 9.85 -30.41
CA ALA A 34 12.52 9.66 -28.98
C ALA A 34 12.16 8.20 -28.66
N VAL A 35 13.14 7.30 -28.77
CA VAL A 35 13.06 5.97 -28.15
C VAL A 35 14.35 5.72 -27.37
N PRO A 36 14.29 5.30 -26.10
CA PRO A 36 15.47 5.06 -25.29
C PRO A 36 16.32 3.92 -25.86
N PRO A 37 17.66 3.96 -25.73
CA PRO A 37 18.47 2.78 -25.95
C PRO A 37 18.18 1.77 -24.82
N HIS A 38 17.40 0.73 -25.08
CA HIS A 38 17.43 -0.43 -24.20
C HIS A 38 18.77 -1.16 -24.39
N PRO A 39 19.47 -1.51 -23.30
CA PRO A 39 20.73 -2.24 -23.37
C PRO A 39 20.43 -3.74 -23.52
N GLU A 40 20.20 -4.20 -24.74
CA GLU A 40 20.39 -5.63 -25.05
C GLU A 40 21.77 -5.85 -25.68
N PRO A 41 22.37 -7.04 -25.52
CA PRO A 41 23.70 -7.34 -26.04
C PRO A 41 23.73 -7.14 -27.55
N LEU A 42 24.70 -6.38 -28.03
CA LEU A 42 24.94 -6.18 -29.45
C LEU A 42 25.01 -7.55 -30.17
N PRO A 43 24.26 -7.77 -31.25
CA PRO A 43 24.47 -8.96 -32.07
C PRO A 43 25.88 -8.92 -32.66
N SER A 44 26.48 -10.11 -32.78
CA SER A 44 27.82 -10.36 -33.36
C SER A 44 28.08 -9.58 -34.67
N PRO A 45 29.34 -9.28 -35.04
CA PRO A 45 29.69 -8.32 -36.09
C PRO A 45 29.32 -8.72 -37.54
N ASN A 46 28.54 -9.78 -37.76
CA ASN A 46 28.22 -10.32 -39.08
C ASN A 46 26.73 -10.22 -39.41
N SER A 47 26.14 -9.04 -39.26
CA SER A 47 24.89 -8.70 -39.95
C SER A 47 25.18 -7.58 -40.95
N ASP A 48 25.01 -7.85 -42.24
CA ASP A 48 25.11 -6.87 -43.33
C ASP A 48 24.39 -5.57 -42.94
N GLN A 49 25.16 -4.55 -42.60
CA GLN A 49 24.64 -3.20 -42.43
C GLN A 49 24.33 -2.66 -43.83
N GLY A 50 23.11 -2.88 -44.29
CA GLY A 50 22.59 -2.23 -45.49
C GLY A 50 22.74 -0.71 -45.39
N GLU A 51 23.15 -0.08 -46.50
CA GLU A 51 23.38 1.36 -46.60
C GLU A 51 22.22 2.19 -46.01
N PRO A 52 22.50 3.38 -45.42
CA PRO A 52 21.47 4.24 -44.86
C PRO A 52 20.50 4.70 -45.96
N SER A 53 19.33 4.05 -46.06
CA SER A 53 18.36 4.39 -47.09
C SER A 53 17.79 5.80 -46.87
N ASN A 54 17.89 6.61 -47.92
CA ASN A 54 17.39 7.98 -47.92
C ASN A 54 15.86 7.93 -47.98
N LEU A 55 15.17 8.54 -47.00
CA LEU A 55 13.72 8.42 -46.80
C LEU A 55 12.94 8.79 -48.07
N LEU A 56 13.48 9.71 -48.87
CA LEU A 56 12.89 10.18 -50.13
C LEU A 56 12.98 9.19 -51.31
N GLN A 57 13.87 8.19 -51.28
CA GLN A 57 13.98 7.17 -52.34
C GLN A 57 13.08 5.96 -52.06
N ASP A 58 12.93 5.56 -50.78
CA ASP A 58 12.02 4.49 -50.37
C ASP A 58 10.54 4.94 -50.40
N VAL A 59 10.27 6.24 -50.20
CA VAL A 59 8.92 6.85 -50.24
C VAL A 59 8.33 6.97 -51.65
N LYS A 60 9.11 6.84 -52.73
CA LYS A 60 8.57 6.92 -54.11
C LYS A 60 7.61 5.77 -54.47
N LYS A 61 7.49 4.73 -53.65
CA LYS A 61 6.54 3.62 -53.80
C LYS A 61 5.34 3.68 -52.83
N LEU A 62 5.29 4.65 -51.93
CA LEU A 62 4.23 4.80 -50.94
C LEU A 62 3.15 5.75 -51.46
N GLY A 63 1.88 5.31 -51.39
CA GLY A 63 0.72 6.12 -51.72
C GLY A 63 0.34 7.10 -50.59
N PHE A 64 -0.66 7.96 -50.84
CA PHE A 64 -1.19 8.86 -49.82
C PHE A 64 -1.76 8.10 -48.61
N ASP A 65 -2.46 7.00 -48.89
CA ASP A 65 -3.05 6.12 -47.85
C ASP A 65 -1.98 5.50 -46.94
N ASP A 66 -0.79 5.21 -47.47
CA ASP A 66 0.33 4.65 -46.71
C ASP A 66 0.92 5.69 -45.73
N PHE A 67 0.90 6.97 -46.09
CA PHE A 67 1.33 8.06 -45.20
C PHE A 67 0.33 8.34 -44.10
N ASP A 68 -0.97 8.38 -44.43
CA ASP A 68 -2.02 8.53 -43.45
C ASP A 68 -1.99 7.37 -42.45
N THR A 69 -1.78 6.14 -42.90
CA THR A 69 -1.58 4.96 -42.05
C THR A 69 -0.47 5.16 -41.01
N LEU A 70 0.68 5.72 -41.40
CA LEU A 70 1.77 6.01 -40.47
C LEU A 70 1.39 7.07 -39.44
N VAL A 71 0.66 8.12 -39.86
CA VAL A 71 0.17 9.15 -38.95
C VAL A 71 -0.80 8.56 -37.93
N HIS A 72 -1.77 7.76 -38.38
CA HIS A 72 -2.71 7.05 -37.51
C HIS A 72 -1.99 6.11 -36.54
N PHE A 73 -0.95 5.40 -36.99
CA PHE A 73 -0.13 4.55 -36.12
C PHE A 73 0.56 5.32 -35.00
N PHE A 74 1.22 6.45 -35.32
CA PHE A 74 1.85 7.28 -34.29
C PHE A 74 0.83 8.00 -33.40
N SER A 75 -0.31 8.46 -33.93
CA SER A 75 -1.37 9.07 -33.11
C SER A 75 -1.93 8.06 -32.12
N SER A 76 -2.27 6.85 -32.59
CA SER A 76 -2.78 5.76 -31.76
C SER A 76 -1.75 5.29 -30.73
N ALA A 77 -0.47 5.30 -31.09
CA ALA A 77 0.63 5.03 -30.16
C ALA A 77 0.71 6.04 -29.01
N VAL A 78 0.35 7.31 -29.25
CA VAL A 78 0.28 8.36 -28.23
C VAL A 78 -1.02 8.26 -27.44
N GLU A 79 -2.15 8.16 -28.12
CA GLU A 79 -3.51 8.14 -27.55
C GLU A 79 -3.82 6.85 -26.77
N GLY A 80 -3.13 5.75 -27.12
CA GLY A 80 -3.29 4.44 -26.48
C GLY A 80 -4.60 3.74 -26.81
N GLN A 81 -5.32 4.20 -27.83
CA GLN A 81 -6.55 3.62 -28.35
C GLN A 81 -6.44 3.50 -29.87
N ILE A 82 -7.04 2.45 -30.43
CA ILE A 82 -7.14 2.23 -31.88
C ILE A 82 -8.62 2.06 -32.21
N ASN A 83 -9.11 2.84 -33.17
CA ASN A 83 -10.41 2.62 -33.77
C ASN A 83 -10.27 1.53 -34.85
N ASP A 84 -10.78 0.33 -34.57
CA ASP A 84 -10.70 -0.81 -35.49
C ASP A 84 -11.43 -0.58 -36.82
N ASN A 85 -12.46 0.28 -36.83
CA ASN A 85 -13.14 0.69 -38.07
C ASN A 85 -12.22 1.43 -39.06
N GLU A 86 -11.07 1.93 -38.62
CA GLU A 86 -10.05 2.58 -39.47
C GLU A 86 -9.07 1.57 -40.10
N LEU A 87 -9.17 0.28 -39.76
CA LEU A 87 -8.36 -0.81 -40.32
C LEU A 87 -6.84 -0.54 -40.24
N LEU A 88 -6.39 0.12 -39.17
CA LEU A 88 -5.01 0.56 -39.01
C LEU A 88 -4.01 -0.60 -39.10
N LEU A 89 -4.31 -1.74 -38.47
CA LEU A 89 -3.45 -2.91 -38.50
C LEU A 89 -3.33 -3.48 -39.91
N GLU A 90 -4.46 -3.62 -40.61
CA GLU A 90 -4.52 -4.13 -41.98
C GLU A 90 -3.77 -3.21 -42.95
N ASN A 91 -3.93 -1.89 -42.78
CA ASN A 91 -3.22 -0.89 -43.56
C ASN A 91 -1.71 -0.92 -43.30
N LEU A 92 -1.28 -1.13 -42.05
CA LEU A 92 0.13 -1.32 -41.70
C LEU A 92 0.70 -2.60 -42.32
N ILE A 93 -0.04 -3.70 -42.32
CA ILE A 93 0.38 -4.96 -42.97
C ILE A 93 0.52 -4.75 -44.48
N GLN A 94 -0.42 -4.07 -45.13
CA GLN A 94 -0.32 -3.71 -46.55
C GLN A 94 0.91 -2.83 -46.83
N LEU A 95 1.20 -1.87 -45.96
CA LEU A 95 2.40 -1.04 -46.02
C LEU A 95 3.67 -1.90 -45.93
N PHE A 96 3.76 -2.80 -44.94
CA PHE A 96 4.91 -3.69 -44.77
C PHE A 96 5.14 -4.60 -45.99
N ALA A 97 4.07 -5.11 -46.59
CA ALA A 97 4.16 -5.94 -47.79
C ALA A 97 4.74 -5.18 -49.01
N LYS A 98 4.63 -3.85 -49.06
CA LYS A 98 5.18 -3.01 -50.14
C LYS A 98 6.65 -2.60 -49.92
N LEU A 99 7.15 -2.67 -48.68
CA LEU A 99 8.48 -2.18 -48.33
C LEU A 99 9.59 -3.15 -48.78
N PRO A 100 10.77 -2.66 -49.22
CA PRO A 100 11.90 -3.52 -49.55
C PRO A 100 12.39 -4.31 -48.33
N GLN A 101 12.67 -5.61 -48.49
CA GLN A 101 13.10 -6.51 -47.40
C GLN A 101 14.35 -6.02 -46.63
N ASN A 102 15.19 -5.19 -47.26
CA ASN A 102 16.42 -4.65 -46.65
C ASN A 102 16.29 -3.21 -46.12
N SER A 103 15.07 -2.63 -46.08
CA SER A 103 14.89 -1.27 -45.58
C SER A 103 15.10 -1.19 -44.06
N VAL A 104 16.11 -0.43 -43.62
CA VAL A 104 16.39 -0.17 -42.19
C VAL A 104 15.19 0.47 -41.48
N LYS A 105 14.44 1.33 -42.19
CA LYS A 105 13.25 2.01 -41.64
C LYS A 105 12.03 1.10 -41.63
N GLY A 106 11.88 0.24 -42.64
CA GLY A 106 10.86 -0.82 -42.64
C GLY A 106 11.01 -1.75 -41.44
N LYS A 107 12.23 -2.22 -41.17
CA LYS A 107 12.55 -3.02 -39.98
C LYS A 107 12.24 -2.30 -38.67
N ARG A 108 12.46 -0.98 -38.57
CA ARG A 108 12.11 -0.21 -37.37
C ARG A 108 10.60 -0.11 -37.14
N LEU A 109 9.83 0.12 -38.20
CA LEU A 109 8.36 0.17 -38.12
C LEU A 109 7.79 -1.21 -37.78
N GLU A 110 8.33 -2.27 -38.38
CA GLU A 110 8.00 -3.66 -38.09
C GLU A 110 8.29 -4.00 -36.62
N ASN A 111 9.47 -3.65 -36.09
CA ASN A 111 9.78 -3.79 -34.66
C ASN A 111 8.82 -3.01 -33.77
N GLY A 112 8.36 -1.83 -34.21
CA GLY A 112 7.35 -1.05 -33.51
C GLY A 112 6.00 -1.77 -33.44
N LEU A 113 5.54 -2.36 -34.55
CA LEU A 113 4.33 -3.18 -34.58
C LEU A 113 4.49 -4.44 -33.72
N ILE A 114 5.63 -5.14 -33.80
CA ILE A 114 5.93 -6.30 -32.95
C ILE A 114 5.84 -5.91 -31.48
N ASN A 115 6.45 -4.79 -31.07
CA ASN A 115 6.37 -4.29 -29.70
C ASN A 115 4.93 -3.96 -29.29
N GLN A 116 4.13 -3.36 -30.18
CA GLN A 116 2.73 -3.06 -29.89
C GLN A 116 1.92 -4.35 -29.71
N LEU A 117 2.11 -5.35 -30.58
CA LEU A 117 1.41 -6.63 -30.51
C LEU A 117 1.85 -7.43 -29.27
N TRP A 118 3.15 -7.46 -28.97
CA TRP A 118 3.71 -8.10 -27.77
C TRP A 118 3.14 -7.48 -26.49
N ASN A 119 3.16 -6.15 -26.37
CA ASN A 119 2.60 -5.46 -25.20
C ASN A 119 1.05 -5.43 -25.18
N GLY A 120 0.40 -5.96 -26.22
CA GLY A 120 -1.05 -6.17 -26.27
C GLY A 120 -1.52 -7.30 -25.36
N ILE A 121 -0.62 -8.21 -24.97
CA ILE A 121 -0.86 -9.33 -24.08
C ILE A 121 0.06 -9.19 -22.86
N ASP A 122 -0.43 -9.58 -21.68
CA ASP A 122 0.36 -9.54 -20.46
C ASP A 122 1.43 -10.65 -20.46
N HIS A 123 2.66 -10.27 -20.11
CA HIS A 123 3.82 -11.15 -20.10
C HIS A 123 4.60 -11.00 -18.78
N PRO A 124 4.48 -11.95 -17.82
CA PRO A 124 3.56 -13.09 -17.82
C PRO A 124 2.10 -12.68 -17.49
N PRO A 125 1.09 -13.57 -17.71
CA PRO A 125 -0.30 -13.28 -17.34
C PRO A 125 -0.46 -13.00 -15.85
N MET A 126 -1.18 -11.93 -15.49
CA MET A 126 -1.26 -11.45 -14.10
C MET A 126 -2.51 -11.92 -13.33
N THR A 127 -3.40 -12.66 -13.99
CA THR A 127 -4.58 -13.30 -13.38
C THR A 127 -4.81 -14.71 -13.96
N THR A 128 -5.59 -15.55 -13.28
CA THR A 128 -5.84 -16.95 -13.65
C THR A 128 -7.24 -17.41 -13.25
N LEU A 129 -7.75 -18.44 -13.92
CA LEU A 129 -9.02 -19.10 -13.60
C LEU A 129 -8.86 -20.26 -12.60
N GLY A 130 -7.67 -20.48 -12.04
CA GLY A 130 -7.45 -21.49 -11.02
C GLY A 130 -8.26 -21.20 -9.75
N GLU A 131 -9.04 -22.17 -9.26
CA GLU A 131 -9.86 -22.02 -8.06
C GLU A 131 -9.03 -21.60 -6.83
N ASP A 132 -7.79 -22.09 -6.72
CA ASP A 132 -6.86 -21.75 -5.64
C ASP A 132 -6.49 -20.25 -5.60
N HIS A 133 -6.69 -19.53 -6.71
CA HIS A 133 -6.41 -18.09 -6.82
C HIS A 133 -7.66 -17.23 -6.82
N LYS A 134 -8.87 -17.82 -6.71
CA LYS A 134 -10.13 -17.06 -6.73
C LYS A 134 -10.28 -16.10 -5.55
N TYR A 135 -9.74 -16.48 -4.40
CA TYR A 135 -9.84 -15.72 -3.15
C TYR A 135 -8.47 -15.46 -2.55
N ARG A 136 -8.41 -14.52 -1.61
CA ARG A 136 -7.23 -14.32 -0.77
C ARG A 136 -7.00 -15.54 0.11
N ALA A 137 -5.81 -16.15 0.03
CA ALA A 137 -5.39 -17.15 1.00
C ALA A 137 -5.39 -16.56 2.42
N ALA A 138 -5.50 -17.42 3.45
CA ALA A 138 -5.55 -16.96 4.84
C ALA A 138 -4.20 -16.40 5.33
N ASP A 139 -3.08 -16.82 4.72
CA ASP A 139 -1.73 -16.34 5.00
C ASP A 139 -1.22 -15.30 3.97
N GLY A 140 -2.07 -14.89 3.02
CA GLY A 140 -1.72 -13.96 1.95
C GLY A 140 -0.89 -14.57 0.80
N SER A 141 -0.60 -15.87 0.82
CA SER A 141 0.07 -16.55 -0.30
C SER A 141 -0.77 -16.55 -1.58
N GLY A 142 -0.12 -16.71 -2.73
CA GLY A 142 -0.79 -16.76 -4.04
C GLY A 142 -1.42 -15.43 -4.49
N ASN A 143 -1.07 -14.31 -3.84
CA ASN A 143 -1.39 -12.97 -4.35
C ASN A 143 -0.57 -12.69 -5.61
N ALA A 144 0.76 -12.79 -5.54
CA ALA A 144 1.61 -12.84 -6.72
C ALA A 144 1.58 -14.26 -7.32
N ILE A 145 1.02 -14.41 -8.52
CA ILE A 145 0.83 -15.73 -9.16
C ILE A 145 2.17 -16.40 -9.49
N HIS A 146 3.17 -15.60 -9.90
CA HIS A 146 4.49 -16.11 -10.31
C HIS A 146 5.50 -16.23 -9.17
N ASP A 147 5.15 -15.70 -7.99
CA ASP A 147 5.88 -15.94 -6.74
C ASP A 147 4.88 -16.12 -5.59
N PRO A 148 4.28 -17.32 -5.44
CA PRO A 148 3.19 -17.54 -4.49
C PRO A 148 3.56 -17.28 -3.02
N LYS A 149 4.85 -17.24 -2.68
CA LYS A 149 5.31 -16.95 -1.31
C LYS A 149 5.56 -15.47 -1.07
N MET A 150 5.64 -14.65 -2.12
CA MET A 150 5.90 -13.21 -1.99
C MET A 150 4.86 -12.56 -1.08
N GLY A 151 5.33 -11.98 0.03
CA GLY A 151 4.49 -11.30 1.00
C GLY A 151 3.60 -12.22 1.84
N ALA A 152 3.73 -13.54 1.77
CA ALA A 152 2.97 -14.44 2.64
C ALA A 152 3.41 -14.30 4.11
N ALA A 153 2.52 -14.63 5.04
CA ALA A 153 2.83 -14.71 6.45
C ALA A 153 3.95 -15.73 6.72
N GLY A 154 4.83 -15.41 7.66
CA GLY A 154 6.00 -16.23 8.01
C GLY A 154 7.20 -16.04 7.10
N GLN A 155 7.16 -15.13 6.12
CA GLN A 155 8.32 -14.77 5.30
C GLN A 155 9.21 -13.71 5.96
N PRO A 156 10.51 -13.65 5.59
CA PRO A 156 11.37 -12.55 6.00
C PRO A 156 10.87 -11.19 5.51
N TYR A 157 11.16 -10.12 6.25
CA TYR A 157 11.04 -8.76 5.75
C TYR A 157 11.98 -8.53 4.56
N ALA A 158 11.54 -7.70 3.61
CA ALA A 158 12.42 -7.18 2.57
C ALA A 158 13.41 -6.14 3.14
N ARG A 159 14.33 -5.68 2.28
CA ARG A 159 15.20 -4.54 2.56
C ARG A 159 15.14 -3.58 1.37
N SER A 160 14.85 -2.31 1.65
CA SER A 160 14.81 -1.27 0.63
C SER A 160 16.16 -0.58 0.49
N THR A 161 16.90 -0.39 1.59
CA THR A 161 18.11 0.43 1.59
C THR A 161 19.32 -0.37 2.08
N PRO A 162 20.40 -0.47 1.29
CA PRO A 162 21.63 -1.10 1.74
C PRO A 162 22.34 -0.21 2.79
N ALA A 163 22.79 -0.83 3.88
CA ALA A 163 23.70 -0.19 4.83
C ALA A 163 25.13 -0.22 4.26
N LYS A 164 25.71 0.95 3.96
CA LYS A 164 27.04 1.09 3.33
C LYS A 164 28.03 1.85 4.21
N SER A 165 27.52 2.74 5.05
CA SER A 165 28.29 3.66 5.87
C SER A 165 28.87 2.91 7.05
N TYR A 166 30.12 3.24 7.40
CA TYR A 166 30.74 2.72 8.60
C TYR A 166 29.93 3.16 9.83
N GLN A 167 29.57 2.21 10.68
CA GLN A 167 28.95 2.46 11.97
C GLN A 167 29.98 2.19 13.06
N ASN A 168 30.01 3.06 14.07
CA ASN A 168 30.87 2.84 15.24
C ASN A 168 30.51 1.49 15.88
N PRO A 169 31.46 0.56 16.11
CA PRO A 169 31.21 -0.70 16.79
C PRO A 169 30.60 -0.54 18.18
N ASN A 170 30.92 0.58 18.85
CA ASN A 170 30.36 0.95 20.15
C ASN A 170 29.25 2.00 19.94
N GLN A 171 28.11 1.57 19.40
CA GLN A 171 26.94 2.45 19.25
C GLN A 171 26.42 2.88 20.64
N PRO A 172 25.76 4.04 20.77
CA PRO A 172 25.21 4.47 22.06
C PRO A 172 24.21 3.45 22.62
N GLU A 173 24.18 3.30 23.94
CA GLU A 173 23.22 2.40 24.58
C GLU A 173 21.78 2.83 24.28
N PRO A 174 20.86 1.89 23.95
CA PRO A 174 19.47 2.22 23.63
C PRO A 174 18.77 3.06 24.70
N GLU A 175 19.07 2.82 25.98
CA GLU A 175 18.55 3.55 27.13
C GLU A 175 18.92 5.03 27.05
N VAL A 176 20.19 5.32 26.75
CA VAL A 176 20.70 6.68 26.63
C VAL A 176 20.05 7.38 25.44
N ILE A 177 19.85 6.68 24.31
CA ILE A 177 19.13 7.22 23.15
C ILE A 177 17.69 7.60 23.55
N PHE A 178 16.98 6.69 24.24
CA PHE A 178 15.60 6.93 24.65
C PHE A 178 15.51 8.16 25.56
N ASP A 179 16.31 8.18 26.62
CA ASP A 179 16.26 9.23 27.65
C ASP A 179 16.66 10.60 27.07
N MET A 180 17.61 10.64 26.13
CA MET A 180 18.07 11.90 25.50
C MET A 180 17.12 12.39 24.40
N LEU A 181 16.66 11.52 23.50
CA LEU A 181 16.02 11.91 22.24
C LEU A 181 14.52 11.57 22.16
N PHE A 182 14.04 10.54 22.86
CA PHE A 182 12.68 10.01 22.66
C PHE A 182 11.72 10.45 23.74
N ALA A 183 12.13 10.33 25.00
CA ALA A 183 11.32 10.59 26.19
C ALA A 183 10.65 11.97 26.10
N ARG A 184 9.33 11.98 26.28
CA ARG A 184 8.50 13.19 26.18
C ARG A 184 8.73 14.16 27.34
N GLY A 185 9.03 13.65 28.52
CA GLY A 185 9.03 14.43 29.74
C GLY A 185 7.62 14.93 30.10
N GLY A 186 7.57 16.00 30.90
CA GLY A 186 6.31 16.51 31.46
C GLY A 186 5.44 17.34 30.51
N GLU A 187 5.91 17.70 29.32
CA GLU A 187 5.19 18.59 28.40
C GLU A 187 4.54 17.82 27.25
N PHE A 188 3.21 17.75 27.23
CA PHE A 188 2.47 17.24 26.09
C PHE A 188 2.32 18.30 25.00
N LYS A 189 2.76 17.96 23.77
CA LYS A 189 2.54 18.81 22.60
C LYS A 189 1.46 18.19 21.70
N PRO A 190 0.26 18.81 21.62
CA PRO A 190 -0.82 18.30 20.80
C PRO A 190 -0.47 18.40 19.32
N HIS A 191 -1.05 17.51 18.52
CA HIS A 191 -0.89 17.52 17.07
C HIS A 191 -1.25 18.91 16.50
N PRO A 192 -0.42 19.52 15.63
CA PRO A 192 -0.63 20.89 15.15
C PRO A 192 -1.96 21.07 14.41
N ASN A 193 -2.36 20.05 13.63
CA ASN A 193 -3.67 20.00 12.97
C ASN A 193 -4.80 19.41 13.83
N LYS A 194 -4.60 19.22 15.15
CA LYS A 194 -5.60 18.61 16.05
C LYS A 194 -6.21 17.32 15.49
N ILE A 195 -5.37 16.47 14.90
CA ILE A 195 -5.81 15.15 14.43
C ILE A 195 -6.17 14.33 15.67
N SER A 196 -7.29 13.61 15.58
CA SER A 196 -7.77 12.78 16.67
C SER A 196 -6.98 11.47 16.80
N SER A 197 -6.95 10.90 18.01
CA SER A 197 -6.37 9.58 18.27
C SER A 197 -7.02 8.50 17.41
N PHE A 198 -8.28 8.67 17.03
CA PHE A 198 -8.98 7.80 16.08
C PHE A 198 -8.24 7.57 14.75
N MET A 199 -7.60 8.59 14.18
CA MET A 199 -6.78 8.42 12.96
C MET A 199 -5.64 7.42 13.22
N PHE A 200 -4.98 7.54 14.38
CA PHE A 200 -3.89 6.68 14.78
C PHE A 200 -4.35 5.27 15.16
N TYR A 201 -5.60 5.09 15.58
CA TYR A 201 -6.16 3.75 15.80
C TYR A 201 -6.33 2.98 14.48
N LEU A 202 -6.76 3.66 13.41
CA LEU A 202 -6.73 3.06 12.07
C LEU A 202 -5.29 2.79 11.62
N ALA A 203 -4.34 3.67 11.93
CA ALA A 203 -2.92 3.42 11.68
C ALA A 203 -2.41 2.16 12.42
N THR A 204 -2.83 1.94 13.67
CA THR A 204 -2.53 0.71 14.43
C THR A 204 -3.06 -0.52 13.72
N ILE A 205 -4.29 -0.49 13.19
CA ILE A 205 -4.85 -1.61 12.42
C ILE A 205 -4.01 -1.87 11.16
N ILE A 206 -3.72 -0.83 10.36
CA ILE A 206 -2.91 -0.93 9.14
C ILE A 206 -1.55 -1.54 9.42
N THR A 207 -0.86 -1.02 10.45
CA THR A 207 0.48 -1.49 10.80
C THR A 207 0.47 -2.91 11.32
N HIS A 208 -0.54 -3.31 12.09
CA HIS A 208 -0.69 -4.70 12.57
C HIS A 208 -1.22 -5.66 11.51
N ASP A 209 -1.76 -5.15 10.41
CA ASP A 209 -2.12 -5.92 9.23
C ASP A 209 -0.88 -6.41 8.49
N ILE A 210 0.11 -5.52 8.33
CA ILE A 210 1.29 -5.78 7.50
C ILE A 210 2.59 -6.03 8.29
N PHE A 211 2.63 -5.75 9.60
CA PHE A 211 3.82 -5.96 10.44
C PHE A 211 3.52 -6.74 11.73
N GLN A 212 4.17 -7.89 11.86
CA GLN A 212 4.24 -8.61 13.13
C GLN A 212 5.56 -9.38 13.25
N THR A 213 6.56 -8.74 13.84
CA THR A 213 7.88 -9.34 14.01
C THR A 213 7.87 -10.52 14.99
N LYS A 214 8.36 -11.68 14.55
CA LYS A 214 8.55 -12.85 15.42
C LYS A 214 9.59 -12.55 16.50
N ASN A 215 9.24 -12.72 17.78
CA ASN A 215 10.16 -12.60 18.92
C ASN A 215 10.98 -11.27 18.97
N GLY A 216 10.44 -10.16 18.44
CA GLY A 216 11.03 -8.81 18.57
C GLY A 216 12.21 -8.49 17.64
N THR A 217 13.19 -9.38 17.48
CA THR A 217 14.39 -9.16 16.66
C THR A 217 14.51 -10.10 15.46
N SER A 218 13.64 -11.10 15.32
CA SER A 218 13.65 -11.96 14.14
C SER A 218 13.37 -11.15 12.88
N PRO A 219 14.02 -11.43 11.75
CA PRO A 219 13.67 -10.80 10.48
C PRO A 219 12.36 -11.34 9.90
N ILE A 220 11.66 -12.26 10.58
CA ILE A 220 10.44 -12.90 10.09
C ILE A 220 9.21 -12.07 10.44
N ASN A 221 8.41 -11.75 9.42
CA ASN A 221 7.07 -11.20 9.56
C ASN A 221 6.06 -12.34 9.74
N GLN A 222 5.27 -12.32 10.80
CA GLN A 222 4.27 -13.35 11.09
C GLN A 222 2.91 -13.08 10.44
N THR A 223 2.69 -11.88 9.90
CA THR A 223 1.50 -11.53 9.11
C THR A 223 1.88 -11.38 7.64
N SER A 224 0.89 -11.32 6.75
CA SER A 224 1.13 -11.09 5.34
C SER A 224 1.63 -9.66 5.09
N SER A 225 2.21 -9.40 3.93
CA SER A 225 2.61 -8.05 3.48
C SER A 225 1.50 -7.35 2.70
N TYR A 226 0.25 -7.81 2.85
CA TYR A 226 -0.90 -7.30 2.12
C TYR A 226 -1.91 -6.68 3.10
N LEU A 227 -2.67 -5.69 2.63
CA LEU A 227 -3.75 -5.08 3.42
C LEU A 227 -4.97 -6.00 3.43
N ASP A 228 -4.88 -7.21 4.01
CA ASP A 228 -5.93 -8.23 3.97
C ASP A 228 -6.80 -8.30 5.24
N LEU A 229 -6.64 -7.30 6.12
CA LEU A 229 -7.32 -7.13 7.39
C LEU A 229 -7.13 -8.34 8.33
N ALA A 230 -5.92 -8.89 8.35
CA ALA A 230 -5.48 -9.96 9.24
C ALA A 230 -5.80 -9.72 10.73
N PRO A 231 -5.80 -8.49 11.29
CA PRO A 231 -6.18 -8.29 12.69
C PRO A 231 -7.62 -8.73 12.97
N LEU A 232 -8.52 -8.65 11.98
CA LEU A 232 -9.87 -9.19 12.05
C LEU A 232 -9.90 -10.67 11.68
N TYR A 233 -9.40 -11.03 10.50
CA TYR A 233 -9.62 -12.35 9.89
C TYR A 233 -8.65 -13.44 10.32
N GLY A 234 -7.51 -13.08 10.88
CA GLY A 234 -6.38 -13.99 11.12
C GLY A 234 -5.41 -14.04 9.95
N ARG A 235 -4.19 -14.48 10.28
CA ARG A 235 -2.99 -14.45 9.41
C ARG A 235 -2.60 -15.85 8.91
N ASN A 236 -3.44 -16.84 9.17
CA ASN A 236 -3.33 -18.21 8.67
C ASN A 236 -4.69 -18.92 8.76
N GLN A 237 -4.79 -20.12 8.19
CA GLN A 237 -6.06 -20.84 8.11
C GLN A 237 -6.63 -21.19 9.48
N ALA A 238 -5.79 -21.57 10.45
CA ALA A 238 -6.25 -21.95 11.78
C ALA A 238 -6.90 -20.77 12.52
N GLU A 239 -6.28 -19.59 12.47
CA GLU A 239 -6.84 -18.37 13.06
C GLU A 239 -8.14 -17.93 12.35
N GLN A 240 -8.17 -18.04 11.02
CA GLN A 240 -9.37 -17.74 10.24
C GLN A 240 -10.52 -18.69 10.55
N ASP A 241 -10.22 -19.97 10.77
CA ASP A 241 -11.22 -20.97 11.17
C ASP A 241 -11.79 -20.68 12.55
N LEU A 242 -10.96 -20.24 13.50
CA LEU A 242 -11.39 -19.82 14.83
C LEU A 242 -12.32 -18.61 14.81
N MET A 243 -12.15 -17.70 13.84
CA MET A 243 -13.00 -16.52 13.68
C MET A 243 -14.38 -16.83 13.07
N ARG A 244 -14.50 -17.90 12.29
CA ARG A 244 -15.71 -18.25 11.55
C ARG A 244 -16.72 -18.98 12.44
N THR A 245 -18.00 -18.71 12.20
CA THR A 245 -19.10 -19.56 12.70
C THR A 245 -19.27 -20.85 11.91
N LYS A 246 -18.65 -20.91 10.71
CA LYS A 246 -18.81 -21.94 9.69
C LYS A 246 -20.28 -22.10 9.23
N LYS A 247 -21.07 -21.03 9.37
CA LYS A 247 -22.46 -20.95 8.95
C LYS A 247 -22.72 -19.64 8.19
N ASN A 248 -23.27 -19.75 6.98
CA ASN A 248 -23.67 -18.63 6.12
C ASN A 248 -22.55 -17.59 5.86
N GLY A 249 -21.29 -18.01 5.91
CA GLY A 249 -20.13 -17.15 5.73
C GLY A 249 -19.85 -16.20 6.88
N LEU A 250 -20.51 -16.33 8.03
CA LEU A 250 -20.47 -15.35 9.12
C LEU A 250 -19.24 -15.52 10.03
N LEU A 251 -18.73 -14.39 10.52
CA LEU A 251 -17.81 -14.28 11.65
C LEU A 251 -18.55 -14.37 12.99
N LYS A 252 -17.85 -14.85 14.02
CA LYS A 252 -18.33 -14.80 15.41
C LYS A 252 -18.57 -13.32 15.82
N PRO A 253 -19.77 -12.96 16.34
CA PRO A 253 -20.14 -11.57 16.56
C PRO A 253 -19.18 -10.81 17.49
N ASP A 254 -18.81 -9.59 17.09
CA ASP A 254 -18.00 -8.66 17.89
C ASP A 254 -16.71 -9.28 18.44
N THR A 255 -16.00 -10.00 17.56
CA THR A 255 -14.69 -10.58 17.83
C THR A 255 -13.68 -10.17 16.75
N PHE A 256 -12.39 -10.36 17.03
CA PHE A 256 -11.29 -10.15 16.10
C PHE A 256 -10.17 -11.17 16.39
N SER A 257 -9.41 -11.55 15.37
CA SER A 257 -8.39 -12.59 15.49
C SER A 257 -7.22 -12.18 16.39
N SER A 258 -6.71 -10.96 16.23
CA SER A 258 -5.46 -10.53 16.88
C SER A 258 -5.61 -10.35 18.39
N LYS A 259 -4.90 -11.17 19.17
CA LYS A 259 -4.81 -11.02 20.63
C LYS A 259 -4.16 -9.69 21.04
N ARG A 260 -3.18 -9.21 20.26
CA ARG A 260 -2.42 -7.97 20.56
C ARG A 260 -3.33 -6.74 20.67
N VAL A 261 -4.44 -6.70 19.93
CA VAL A 261 -5.43 -5.61 19.96
C VAL A 261 -5.97 -5.37 21.37
N LEU A 262 -6.03 -6.39 22.22
CA LEU A 262 -6.47 -6.27 23.61
C LEU A 262 -5.50 -5.45 24.49
N GLY A 263 -4.27 -5.22 24.02
CA GLY A 263 -3.28 -4.36 24.66
C GLY A 263 -3.23 -2.93 24.09
N PHE A 264 -4.16 -2.56 23.21
CA PHE A 264 -4.26 -1.20 22.64
C PHE A 264 -5.47 -0.44 23.16
N PRO A 265 -5.46 0.90 23.10
CA PRO A 265 -6.62 1.72 23.43
C PRO A 265 -7.91 1.20 22.79
N PRO A 266 -9.05 1.30 23.49
CA PRO A 266 -10.29 0.60 23.15
C PRO A 266 -10.87 0.98 21.78
N GLY A 267 -10.53 2.16 21.24
CA GLY A 267 -10.95 2.56 19.90
C GLY A 267 -10.43 1.64 18.80
N VAL A 268 -9.25 1.01 18.98
CA VAL A 268 -8.67 0.06 18.01
C VAL A 268 -9.55 -1.19 17.88
N GLY A 269 -9.90 -1.82 19.00
CA GLY A 269 -10.79 -2.99 18.99
C GLY A 269 -12.21 -2.65 18.55
N THR A 270 -12.71 -1.46 18.89
CA THR A 270 -14.02 -0.96 18.44
C THR A 270 -14.10 -0.85 16.92
N LEU A 271 -13.05 -0.37 16.26
CA LEU A 271 -12.95 -0.35 14.79
C LEU A 271 -13.01 -1.76 14.18
N LEU A 272 -12.30 -2.73 14.76
CA LEU A 272 -12.34 -4.11 14.27
C LEU A 272 -13.72 -4.76 14.48
N ILE A 273 -14.41 -4.43 15.58
CA ILE A 273 -15.80 -4.84 15.81
C ILE A 273 -16.72 -4.24 14.74
N MET A 274 -16.54 -2.98 14.36
CA MET A 274 -17.31 -2.38 13.26
C MET A 274 -17.08 -3.11 11.93
N PHE A 275 -15.83 -3.47 11.60
CA PHE A 275 -15.53 -4.28 10.41
C PHE A 275 -16.12 -5.70 10.51
N ASN A 276 -16.12 -6.33 11.69
CA ASN A 276 -16.77 -7.62 11.93
C ASN A 276 -18.28 -7.55 11.62
N ARG A 277 -18.98 -6.54 12.19
CA ARG A 277 -20.40 -6.32 11.93
C ARG A 277 -20.67 -6.05 10.45
N TYR A 278 -19.83 -5.25 9.80
CA TYR A 278 -19.93 -4.98 8.37
C TYR A 278 -19.76 -6.26 7.52
N HIS A 279 -18.79 -7.12 7.84
CA HIS A 279 -18.63 -8.41 7.17
C HIS A 279 -19.90 -9.27 7.28
N ASN A 280 -20.46 -9.39 8.48
CA ASN A 280 -21.67 -10.19 8.71
C ASN A 280 -22.89 -9.62 7.97
N TYR A 281 -23.00 -8.29 7.89
CA TYR A 281 -23.98 -7.61 7.05
C TYR A 281 -23.78 -7.95 5.56
N VAL A 282 -22.55 -7.89 5.06
CA VAL A 282 -22.20 -8.22 3.66
C VAL A 282 -22.54 -9.68 3.33
N ALA A 283 -22.10 -10.65 4.13
CA ALA A 283 -22.37 -12.07 3.91
C ALA A 283 -23.88 -12.36 3.88
N THR A 284 -24.65 -11.73 4.77
CA THR A 284 -26.12 -11.86 4.80
C THR A 284 -26.77 -11.31 3.52
N ASN A 285 -26.30 -10.18 3.01
CA ASN A 285 -26.81 -9.60 1.76
C ASN A 285 -26.44 -10.44 0.55
N LEU A 286 -25.20 -10.93 0.45
CA LEU A 286 -24.78 -11.82 -0.64
C LEU A 286 -25.63 -13.08 -0.71
N ALA A 287 -25.91 -13.70 0.45
CA ALA A 287 -26.78 -14.87 0.54
C ALA A 287 -28.22 -14.57 0.11
N THR A 288 -28.72 -13.38 0.43
CA THR A 288 -30.09 -12.95 0.09
C THR A 288 -30.24 -12.62 -1.39
N ILE A 289 -29.26 -11.92 -1.96
CA ILE A 289 -29.25 -11.50 -3.37
C ILE A 289 -28.99 -12.69 -4.28
N ASN A 290 -28.05 -13.57 -3.91
CA ASN A 290 -27.67 -14.76 -4.68
C ASN A 290 -27.43 -14.44 -6.17
N GLU A 291 -26.59 -13.43 -6.44
CA GLU A 291 -26.36 -12.92 -7.80
C GLU A 291 -25.95 -14.05 -8.76
N GLY A 292 -26.72 -14.23 -9.83
CA GLY A 292 -26.45 -15.26 -10.85
C GLY A 292 -26.50 -16.70 -10.32
N GLY A 293 -27.09 -16.95 -9.15
CA GLY A 293 -27.08 -18.27 -8.51
C GLY A 293 -25.76 -18.65 -7.84
N ARG A 294 -24.82 -17.70 -7.68
CA ARG A 294 -23.47 -17.93 -7.13
C ARG A 294 -23.48 -18.44 -5.69
N PHE A 295 -24.50 -18.10 -4.91
CA PHE A 295 -24.67 -18.48 -3.50
C PHE A 295 -25.97 -19.26 -3.30
N GLN A 296 -26.25 -20.22 -4.18
CA GLN A 296 -27.42 -21.06 -4.04
C GLN A 296 -27.32 -21.87 -2.76
N LYS A 297 -28.23 -21.62 -1.81
CA LYS A 297 -28.26 -22.36 -0.55
C LYS A 297 -28.50 -23.85 -0.82
N PRO A 298 -27.64 -24.75 -0.33
CA PRO A 298 -27.81 -26.19 -0.52
C PRO A 298 -29.12 -26.69 0.09
N THR A 299 -29.76 -27.64 -0.59
CA THR A 299 -30.93 -28.38 -0.10
C THR A 299 -30.52 -29.78 0.31
N GLY A 300 -31.01 -30.27 1.46
CA GLY A 300 -30.64 -31.57 2.00
C GLY A 300 -29.39 -31.53 2.89
N ASP A 301 -28.93 -32.69 3.32
CA ASP A 301 -27.76 -32.85 4.20
C ASP A 301 -26.53 -33.24 3.38
N ASP A 302 -25.96 -32.27 2.67
CA ASP A 302 -24.72 -32.41 1.89
C ASP A 302 -23.63 -31.54 2.54
N PRO A 303 -22.73 -32.14 3.34
CA PRO A 303 -21.70 -31.41 4.07
C PRO A 303 -20.73 -30.66 3.15
N GLU A 304 -20.40 -31.21 1.98
CA GLU A 304 -19.46 -30.61 1.04
C GLU A 304 -20.05 -29.36 0.40
N LYS A 305 -21.30 -29.44 -0.08
CA LYS A 305 -22.00 -28.27 -0.61
C LYS A 305 -22.25 -27.21 0.45
N THR A 306 -22.55 -27.62 1.68
CA THR A 306 -22.74 -26.70 2.82
C THR A 306 -21.45 -25.96 3.16
N ALA A 307 -20.32 -26.68 3.21
CA ALA A 307 -19.00 -26.09 3.44
C ALA A 307 -18.59 -25.15 2.30
N LYS A 308 -18.85 -25.54 1.04
CA LYS A 308 -18.59 -24.68 -0.13
C LYS A 308 -19.43 -23.41 -0.09
N TYR A 309 -20.72 -23.50 0.19
CA TYR A 309 -21.63 -22.37 0.32
C TYR A 309 -21.16 -21.38 1.40
N ASP A 310 -20.82 -21.89 2.59
CA ASP A 310 -20.26 -21.09 3.68
C ASP A 310 -18.95 -20.40 3.26
N ASN A 311 -18.05 -21.13 2.61
CA ASN A 311 -16.76 -20.60 2.18
C ASN A 311 -16.87 -19.55 1.09
N ASP A 312 -17.71 -19.77 0.07
CA ASP A 312 -17.90 -18.81 -1.02
C ASP A 312 -18.51 -17.49 -0.50
N LEU A 313 -19.46 -17.56 0.44
CA LEU A 313 -20.00 -16.37 1.12
C LEU A 313 -18.93 -15.66 1.95
N PHE A 314 -18.23 -16.41 2.81
CA PHE A 314 -17.17 -15.85 3.67
C PHE A 314 -16.09 -15.15 2.86
N GLN A 315 -15.55 -15.80 1.83
CA GLN A 315 -14.45 -15.25 1.06
C GLN A 315 -14.87 -14.06 0.20
N THR A 316 -16.08 -14.09 -0.38
CA THR A 316 -16.60 -12.94 -1.13
C THR A 316 -16.87 -11.76 -0.18
N ALA A 317 -17.46 -12.01 1.00
CA ALA A 317 -17.67 -10.98 2.01
C ALA A 317 -16.37 -10.39 2.56
N ARG A 318 -15.32 -11.23 2.71
CA ARG A 318 -13.96 -10.81 3.06
C ARG A 318 -13.40 -9.86 2.01
N LEU A 319 -13.47 -10.21 0.71
CA LEU A 319 -12.98 -9.35 -0.38
C LEU A 319 -13.67 -7.97 -0.39
N ILE A 320 -15.00 -7.93 -0.25
CA ILE A 320 -15.78 -6.67 -0.21
C ILE A 320 -15.40 -5.84 1.02
N THR A 321 -15.29 -6.47 2.20
CA THR A 321 -14.92 -5.77 3.44
C THR A 321 -13.50 -5.21 3.37
N CYS A 322 -12.55 -5.96 2.79
CA CYS A 322 -11.20 -5.50 2.48
C CYS A 322 -11.22 -4.33 1.47
N GLY A 323 -12.10 -4.38 0.47
CA GLY A 323 -12.34 -3.27 -0.47
C GLY A 323 -12.84 -2.00 0.22
N LEU A 324 -13.76 -2.12 1.19
CA LEU A 324 -14.19 -1.00 2.04
C LEU A 324 -13.01 -0.46 2.86
N TYR A 325 -12.27 -1.35 3.54
CA TYR A 325 -11.12 -1.00 4.36
C TYR A 325 -10.07 -0.19 3.58
N VAL A 326 -9.64 -0.66 2.40
CA VAL A 326 -8.71 0.10 1.56
C VAL A 326 -9.32 1.37 0.99
N SER A 327 -10.63 1.39 0.74
CA SER A 327 -11.30 2.63 0.32
C SER A 327 -11.32 3.69 1.43
N ILE A 328 -11.50 3.30 2.70
CA ILE A 328 -11.34 4.19 3.87
C ILE A 328 -9.90 4.70 3.94
N ILE A 329 -8.91 3.83 3.72
CA ILE A 329 -7.50 4.21 3.72
C ILE A 329 -7.23 5.29 2.67
N LEU A 330 -7.59 5.05 1.42
CA LEU A 330 -7.25 5.93 0.31
C LEU A 330 -8.08 7.23 0.31
N ARG A 331 -9.37 7.14 0.66
CA ARG A 331 -10.33 8.23 0.50
C ARG A 331 -10.62 9.02 1.76
N ASP A 332 -10.04 8.66 2.90
CA ASP A 332 -10.16 9.45 4.12
C ASP A 332 -8.85 9.53 4.92
N TYR A 333 -8.23 8.39 5.22
CA TYR A 333 -7.01 8.34 6.01
C TYR A 333 -5.81 9.02 5.31
N VAL A 334 -5.51 8.65 4.05
CA VAL A 334 -4.45 9.30 3.25
C VAL A 334 -4.79 10.77 2.98
N ARG A 335 -6.08 11.10 2.80
CA ARG A 335 -6.52 12.50 2.68
C ARG A 335 -6.26 13.30 3.96
N THR A 336 -6.40 12.68 5.13
CA THR A 336 -5.99 13.28 6.41
C THR A 336 -4.48 13.49 6.45
N ILE A 337 -3.68 12.50 6.03
CA ILE A 337 -2.21 12.62 5.95
C ILE A 337 -1.77 13.79 5.06
N LEU A 338 -2.44 13.96 3.92
CA LEU A 338 -2.16 15.01 2.95
C LEU A 338 -2.86 16.34 3.26
N GLY A 339 -3.60 16.46 4.36
CA GLY A 339 -4.30 17.70 4.73
C GLY A 339 -5.45 18.08 3.80
N MET A 340 -5.94 17.13 2.99
CA MET A 340 -7.00 17.33 1.99
C MET A 340 -8.37 17.56 2.63
N ASN A 341 -8.60 17.00 3.82
CA ASN A 341 -9.86 17.15 4.59
C ASN A 341 -10.12 18.59 5.05
N ARG A 342 -9.15 19.49 4.86
CA ARG A 342 -9.24 20.93 5.13
C ARG A 342 -9.40 21.75 3.83
N THR A 343 -9.68 21.09 2.72
CA THR A 343 -9.81 21.72 1.39
C THR A 343 -11.14 21.32 0.75
N ALA A 344 -11.59 22.10 -0.25
CA ALA A 344 -12.78 21.76 -1.03
C ALA A 344 -12.53 20.66 -2.10
N SER A 345 -11.28 20.21 -2.27
CA SER A 345 -10.93 19.24 -3.31
C SER A 345 -11.33 17.82 -2.91
N SER A 346 -11.99 17.13 -3.84
CA SER A 346 -12.29 15.70 -3.75
C SER A 346 -11.13 14.81 -4.22
N TRP A 347 -10.01 15.40 -4.63
CA TRP A 347 -8.84 14.64 -5.08
C TRP A 347 -8.33 13.71 -3.97
N ALA A 348 -7.96 12.50 -4.37
CA ALA A 348 -7.33 11.49 -3.54
C ALA A 348 -6.18 10.86 -4.32
N LEU A 349 -5.10 10.49 -3.62
CA LEU A 349 -4.07 9.63 -4.17
C LEU A 349 -4.60 8.20 -4.17
N ASP A 350 -5.20 7.77 -5.28
CA ASP A 350 -5.77 6.43 -5.46
C ASP A 350 -4.90 5.63 -6.46
N PRO A 351 -4.06 4.69 -5.99
CA PRO A 351 -3.17 3.91 -6.86
C PRO A 351 -3.88 2.91 -7.78
N ARG A 352 -5.22 2.80 -7.70
CA ARG A 352 -6.05 1.89 -8.49
C ARG A 352 -6.49 2.49 -9.82
N THR A 353 -5.94 3.63 -10.24
CA THR A 353 -6.30 4.25 -11.52
C THR A 353 -5.71 3.51 -12.70
N ASN A 354 -6.54 3.26 -13.71
CA ASN A 354 -6.12 2.72 -15.00
C ASN A 354 -5.46 3.84 -15.83
N GLU A 355 -4.13 3.91 -15.83
CA GLU A 355 -3.41 4.72 -16.81
C GLU A 355 -3.63 4.11 -18.21
N GLY A 356 -3.87 4.91 -19.26
CA GLY A 356 -4.05 4.37 -20.63
C GLY A 356 -2.78 3.68 -21.15
N LYS A 357 -2.92 2.68 -22.03
CA LYS A 357 -1.77 1.98 -22.67
C LYS A 357 -1.18 2.85 -23.78
N SER A 358 -0.30 3.80 -23.46
CA SER A 358 0.45 4.58 -24.48
C SER A 358 1.83 3.97 -24.73
N ILE A 359 2.29 3.94 -25.99
CA ILE A 359 3.63 3.45 -26.36
C ILE A 359 4.72 4.39 -25.80
N LEU A 360 4.36 5.65 -25.49
CA LEU A 360 5.28 6.66 -24.93
C LEU A 360 5.38 6.64 -23.40
N SER A 361 4.53 5.89 -22.70
CA SER A 361 4.57 5.76 -21.24
C SER A 361 4.54 4.30 -20.84
N GLN A 362 5.63 3.79 -20.24
CA GLN A 362 5.56 2.53 -19.51
C GLN A 362 4.56 2.71 -18.37
N GLN A 363 3.44 1.98 -18.43
CA GLN A 363 2.46 1.95 -17.34
C GLN A 363 3.16 1.45 -16.08
N THR A 364 2.82 2.05 -14.94
CA THR A 364 3.26 1.51 -13.66
C THR A 364 2.63 0.11 -13.49
N PRO A 365 3.39 -0.97 -13.25
CA PRO A 365 2.82 -2.32 -13.13
C PRO A 365 1.77 -2.44 -12.02
N GLU A 366 0.87 -3.42 -12.14
CA GLU A 366 -0.19 -3.73 -11.18
C GLU A 366 -0.15 -5.22 -10.81
N GLY A 367 -0.59 -5.56 -9.60
CA GLY A 367 -0.72 -6.96 -9.15
C GLY A 367 0.60 -7.73 -9.07
N THR A 368 1.74 -7.05 -9.00
CA THR A 368 3.09 -7.66 -9.02
C THR A 368 3.50 -8.34 -7.72
N GLY A 369 2.65 -8.30 -6.69
CA GLY A 369 2.99 -8.69 -5.32
C GLY A 369 3.56 -7.54 -4.51
N ASN A 370 3.59 -7.74 -3.19
CA ASN A 370 4.22 -6.83 -2.24
C ASN A 370 4.96 -7.60 -1.14
N GLN A 371 6.07 -7.04 -0.67
CA GLN A 371 6.79 -7.56 0.49
C GLN A 371 7.34 -6.38 1.30
N VAL A 372 6.78 -6.16 2.49
CA VAL A 372 7.16 -5.00 3.30
C VAL A 372 8.57 -5.14 3.85
N SER A 373 9.27 -4.01 3.96
CA SER A 373 10.67 -3.99 4.39
C SER A 373 10.85 -3.71 5.88
N VAL A 374 12.05 -4.01 6.40
CA VAL A 374 12.44 -3.62 7.76
C VAL A 374 12.45 -2.10 7.93
N GLU A 375 12.80 -1.33 6.89
CA GLU A 375 12.76 0.13 6.96
C GLU A 375 11.33 0.63 7.05
N PHE A 376 10.40 0.02 6.30
CA PHE A 376 8.99 0.35 6.42
C PHE A 376 8.44 0.00 7.81
N ASN A 377 8.83 -1.13 8.41
CA ASN A 377 8.48 -1.42 9.82
C ASN A 377 8.86 -0.28 10.77
N LEU A 378 10.05 0.32 10.57
CA LEU A 378 10.56 1.38 11.44
C LEU A 378 9.87 2.73 11.21
N ILE A 379 9.55 3.10 9.97
CA ILE A 379 8.89 4.40 9.71
C ILE A 379 7.44 4.46 10.20
N TYR A 380 6.81 3.31 10.47
CA TYR A 380 5.42 3.23 10.97
C TYR A 380 5.28 3.26 12.50
N ARG A 381 6.39 3.40 13.23
CA ARG A 381 6.38 3.46 14.70
C ARG A 381 6.09 4.87 15.19
N TRP A 382 4.81 5.22 15.25
CA TRP A 382 4.35 6.59 15.55
C TRP A 382 4.00 6.81 17.03
N HIS A 383 4.73 6.21 17.97
CA HIS A 383 4.38 6.29 19.40
C HIS A 383 4.48 7.71 19.98
N ASN A 384 5.10 8.64 19.27
CA ASN A 384 5.09 10.07 19.57
C ASN A 384 3.69 10.70 19.52
N THR A 385 2.72 10.06 18.85
CA THR A 385 1.36 10.59 18.69
C THR A 385 0.39 10.11 19.77
N ILE A 386 0.84 9.28 20.70
CA ILE A 386 0.03 8.81 21.83
C ILE A 386 -0.41 10.00 22.69
N SER A 387 -1.72 10.16 22.87
CA SER A 387 -2.31 11.20 23.70
C SER A 387 -2.06 10.95 25.20
N PRO A 388 -2.26 11.95 26.08
CA PRO A 388 -2.20 11.73 27.53
C PRO A 388 -3.25 10.73 28.02
N LYS A 389 -4.43 10.71 27.38
CA LYS A 389 -5.50 9.76 27.70
C LYS A 389 -5.05 8.32 27.41
N ASP A 390 -4.51 8.08 26.22
CA ASP A 390 -4.05 6.76 25.80
C ASP A 390 -2.79 6.31 26.53
N GLU A 391 -1.91 7.25 26.87
CA GLU A 391 -0.80 6.99 27.78
C GLU A 391 -1.29 6.48 29.13
N GLN A 392 -2.26 7.18 29.75
CA GLN A 392 -2.79 6.77 31.05
C GLN A 392 -3.45 5.40 30.97
N TRP A 393 -4.26 5.17 29.92
CA TRP A 393 -4.84 3.87 29.66
C TRP A 393 -3.77 2.77 29.55
N THR A 394 -2.69 3.04 28.81
CA THR A 394 -1.58 2.09 28.63
C THR A 394 -0.88 1.80 29.96
N LYS A 395 -0.67 2.83 30.81
CA LYS A 395 -0.11 2.65 32.16
C LYS A 395 -1.01 1.75 33.01
N ASP A 396 -2.32 1.96 32.98
CA ASP A 396 -3.27 1.17 33.77
C ASP A 396 -3.29 -0.30 33.32
N VAL A 397 -3.28 -0.55 32.01
CA VAL A 397 -3.20 -1.91 31.45
C VAL A 397 -1.86 -2.56 31.76
N MET A 398 -0.74 -1.87 31.53
CA MET A 398 0.58 -2.41 31.85
C MET A 398 0.70 -2.70 33.34
N LYS A 399 0.16 -1.86 34.23
CA LYS A 399 0.15 -2.14 35.67
C LYS A 399 -0.67 -3.38 36.01
N LYS A 400 -1.83 -3.57 35.37
CA LYS A 400 -2.69 -4.76 35.55
C LYS A 400 -1.99 -6.04 35.07
N VAL A 401 -1.27 -5.96 33.96
CA VAL A 401 -0.60 -7.11 33.33
C VAL A 401 0.74 -7.45 33.99
N LEU A 402 1.55 -6.43 34.28
CA LEU A 402 2.95 -6.59 34.72
C LEU A 402 3.09 -6.60 36.25
N GLY A 403 2.09 -6.10 36.99
CA GLY A 403 2.11 -5.97 38.45
C GLY A 403 3.07 -4.90 39.01
N LYS A 404 3.94 -4.32 38.17
CA LYS A 404 4.86 -3.22 38.49
C LYS A 404 4.99 -2.24 37.31
N ASP A 405 5.62 -1.09 37.55
CA ASP A 405 5.82 -0.09 36.50
C ASP A 405 6.77 -0.63 35.40
N PRO A 406 6.40 -0.58 34.10
CA PRO A 406 7.23 -1.06 33.01
C PRO A 406 8.60 -0.37 32.91
N THR A 407 8.72 0.87 33.42
CA THR A 407 9.98 1.62 33.42
C THR A 407 10.99 1.09 34.44
N GLU A 408 10.54 0.31 35.42
CA GLU A 408 11.36 -0.34 36.45
C GLU A 408 11.74 -1.78 36.09
N MET A 409 11.31 -2.27 34.92
CA MET A 409 11.55 -3.63 34.46
C MET A 409 12.76 -3.73 33.53
N SER A 410 13.52 -4.82 33.66
CA SER A 410 14.44 -5.22 32.59
C SER A 410 13.66 -5.65 31.35
N LEU A 411 14.27 -5.53 30.16
CA LEU A 411 13.63 -5.97 28.90
C LEU A 411 13.26 -7.45 28.90
N MET A 412 14.04 -8.28 29.61
CA MET A 412 13.77 -9.71 29.73
C MET A 412 12.52 -9.98 30.57
N GLU A 413 12.38 -9.31 31.73
CA GLU A 413 11.18 -9.41 32.56
C GLU A 413 9.96 -8.90 31.79
N PHE A 414 10.09 -7.77 31.08
CA PHE A 414 9.02 -7.23 30.25
C PHE A 414 8.58 -8.22 29.17
N GLY A 415 9.54 -8.81 28.45
CA GLY A 415 9.26 -9.80 27.41
C GLY A 415 8.58 -11.07 27.94
N HIS A 416 9.01 -11.56 29.11
CA HIS A 416 8.36 -12.69 29.76
C HIS A 416 6.93 -12.38 30.19
N ALA A 417 6.71 -11.25 30.87
CA ALA A 417 5.38 -10.86 31.32
C ALA A 417 4.39 -10.66 30.15
N MET A 418 4.84 -10.05 29.05
CA MET A 418 4.01 -9.90 27.85
C MET A 418 3.67 -11.26 27.19
N ARG A 419 4.61 -12.20 27.16
CA ARG A 419 4.37 -13.56 26.64
C ARG A 419 3.38 -14.31 27.51
N ASP A 420 3.56 -14.26 28.83
CA ASP A 420 2.74 -14.99 29.78
C ASP A 420 1.29 -14.43 29.74
N TRP A 421 1.13 -13.11 29.65
CA TRP A 421 -0.17 -12.46 29.38
C TRP A 421 -0.82 -12.92 28.08
N GLU A 422 -0.08 -13.01 26.98
CA GLU A 422 -0.63 -13.48 25.69
C GLU A 422 -1.12 -14.94 25.77
N GLN A 423 -0.47 -15.77 26.59
CA GLN A 423 -0.85 -17.17 26.81
C GLN A 423 -2.13 -17.31 27.65
N GLU A 424 -2.42 -16.37 28.54
CA GLU A 424 -3.66 -16.36 29.34
C GLU A 424 -4.89 -15.98 28.51
N ILE A 425 -4.71 -15.29 27.39
CA ILE A 425 -5.82 -14.89 26.50
C ILE A 425 -6.34 -16.14 25.76
N PRO A 426 -7.64 -16.47 25.87
CA PRO A 426 -8.23 -17.62 25.18
C PRO A 426 -7.99 -17.61 23.67
N ASP A 427 -7.72 -18.78 23.09
CA ASP A 427 -7.54 -18.90 21.64
C ASP A 427 -8.85 -18.64 20.88
N ASP A 428 -9.99 -19.10 21.39
CA ASP A 428 -11.30 -18.80 20.81
C ASP A 428 -11.65 -17.30 20.99
N PRO A 429 -11.78 -16.52 19.90
CA PRO A 429 -12.13 -15.10 19.98
C PRO A 429 -13.45 -14.82 20.70
N ALA A 430 -14.42 -15.74 20.69
CA ALA A 430 -15.71 -15.57 21.37
C ALA A 430 -15.61 -15.66 22.89
N GLN A 431 -14.54 -16.26 23.42
CA GLN A 431 -14.29 -16.37 24.87
C GLN A 431 -13.51 -15.17 25.42
N ARG A 432 -13.05 -14.26 24.57
CA ARG A 432 -12.27 -13.08 24.97
C ARG A 432 -13.19 -11.96 25.43
N GLY A 433 -12.84 -11.33 26.55
CA GLY A 433 -13.44 -10.08 27.00
C GLY A 433 -13.00 -8.89 26.15
N PHE A 434 -13.76 -7.80 26.23
CA PHE A 434 -13.39 -6.52 25.62
C PHE A 434 -13.76 -5.38 26.56
N MET A 435 -12.76 -4.72 27.14
CA MET A 435 -12.93 -3.54 28.01
C MET A 435 -13.86 -3.73 29.21
N ASP A 436 -13.90 -4.95 29.76
CA ASP A 436 -14.83 -5.36 30.82
C ASP A 436 -16.32 -5.10 30.46
N LEU A 437 -16.64 -4.95 29.17
CA LEU A 437 -18.00 -4.78 28.68
C LEU A 437 -18.74 -6.13 28.66
N PRO A 438 -20.00 -6.17 29.14
CA PRO A 438 -20.81 -7.38 29.08
C PRO A 438 -21.25 -7.66 27.64
N ARG A 439 -21.27 -8.95 27.28
CA ARG A 439 -21.88 -9.42 26.02
C ARG A 439 -23.36 -9.75 26.23
N ASN A 440 -24.14 -9.49 25.20
CA ASN A 440 -25.53 -9.92 25.06
C ASN A 440 -25.60 -11.45 24.84
N ALA A 441 -26.80 -12.02 24.96
CA ALA A 441 -27.03 -13.46 24.77
C ALA A 441 -26.68 -13.97 23.36
N ASP A 442 -26.70 -13.09 22.35
CA ASP A 442 -26.31 -13.40 20.97
C ASP A 442 -24.79 -13.24 20.72
N GLY A 443 -24.02 -12.90 21.76
CA GLY A 443 -22.58 -12.69 21.70
C GLY A 443 -22.16 -11.27 21.31
N THR A 444 -23.09 -10.39 20.93
CA THR A 444 -22.78 -8.99 20.61
C THR A 444 -22.49 -8.15 21.85
N LEU A 445 -21.85 -7.01 21.67
CA LEU A 445 -21.66 -5.96 22.67
C LEU A 445 -22.73 -4.89 22.50
N ASN A 446 -23.04 -4.20 23.61
CA ASN A 446 -23.99 -3.10 23.60
C ASN A 446 -23.51 -1.95 22.69
N GLU A 447 -24.40 -1.48 21.81
CA GLU A 447 -24.05 -0.43 20.83
C GLU A 447 -23.74 0.92 21.48
N ALA A 448 -24.42 1.28 22.57
CA ALA A 448 -24.19 2.56 23.24
C ALA A 448 -22.79 2.63 23.86
N ASP A 449 -22.28 1.51 24.38
CA ASP A 449 -20.92 1.42 24.93
C ASP A 449 -19.86 1.58 23.82
N LEU A 450 -20.04 0.90 22.68
CA LEU A 450 -19.16 1.04 21.52
C LEU A 450 -19.20 2.46 20.95
N ALA A 451 -20.38 3.07 20.84
CA ALA A 451 -20.55 4.44 20.36
C ALA A 451 -19.88 5.46 21.30
N LYS A 452 -19.93 5.23 22.61
CA LYS A 452 -19.23 6.04 23.60
C LYS A 452 -17.71 5.96 23.40
N ILE A 453 -17.15 4.75 23.28
CA ILE A 453 -15.71 4.56 23.02
C ILE A 453 -15.30 5.28 21.72
N PHE A 454 -16.07 5.10 20.64
CA PHE A 454 -15.81 5.74 19.36
C PHE A 454 -15.80 7.27 19.48
N LYS A 455 -16.84 7.86 20.07
CA LYS A 455 -16.93 9.31 20.26
C LYS A 455 -15.74 9.84 21.03
N GLU A 456 -15.44 9.21 22.16
CA GLU A 456 -14.31 9.59 22.99
C GLU A 456 -12.96 9.48 22.26
N SER A 457 -12.83 8.56 21.31
CA SER A 457 -11.63 8.38 20.45
C SER A 457 -11.49 9.50 19.42
N VAL A 458 -12.63 10.01 18.92
CA VAL A 458 -12.69 11.12 17.96
C VAL A 458 -12.42 12.46 18.65
N ASP A 459 -12.91 12.63 19.88
CA ASP A 459 -12.72 13.85 20.66
C ASP A 459 -11.29 13.99 21.24
N ASP A 460 -10.56 12.88 21.40
CA ASP A 460 -9.21 12.86 21.94
C ASP A 460 -8.16 13.32 20.91
N VAL A 461 -7.34 14.30 21.28
CA VAL A 461 -6.33 14.89 20.38
C VAL A 461 -5.00 14.19 20.56
N ALA A 462 -4.47 13.66 19.45
CA ALA A 462 -3.18 12.98 19.41
C ALA A 462 -1.99 13.93 19.65
N GLY A 463 -0.82 13.36 19.93
CA GLY A 463 0.45 14.06 20.05
C GLY A 463 1.08 14.47 18.71
N SER A 464 2.00 15.42 18.75
CA SER A 464 2.79 15.85 17.59
C SER A 464 4.03 14.97 17.33
N TYR A 465 4.53 14.95 16.10
CA TYR A 465 5.84 14.37 15.75
C TYR A 465 7.05 15.20 16.20
N GLY A 466 8.20 14.52 16.26
CA GLY A 466 9.52 15.10 16.55
C GLY A 466 10.19 14.50 17.79
N ALA A 467 11.41 14.99 18.06
CA ALA A 467 12.19 14.61 19.24
C ALA A 467 11.47 14.94 20.56
N ASN A 468 11.71 14.12 21.58
CA ASN A 468 11.17 14.24 22.93
C ASN A 468 9.63 14.28 22.94
N ARG A 469 9.01 13.23 22.37
CA ARG A 469 7.54 13.12 22.23
C ARG A 469 6.96 11.77 22.65
N ILE A 470 7.79 10.74 22.87
CA ILE A 470 7.32 9.39 23.15
C ILE A 470 7.04 9.24 24.66
N PRO A 471 5.84 8.75 25.05
CA PRO A 471 5.55 8.42 26.44
C PRO A 471 6.57 7.46 27.06
N GLU A 472 6.95 7.71 28.32
CA GLU A 472 7.90 6.88 29.07
C GLU A 472 7.40 5.44 29.27
N VAL A 473 6.07 5.24 29.31
CA VAL A 473 5.45 3.90 29.37
C VAL A 473 5.82 3.04 28.15
N MET A 474 6.19 3.66 27.02
CA MET A 474 6.62 2.96 25.81
C MET A 474 8.12 2.62 25.81
N ARG A 475 8.88 3.00 26.84
CA ARG A 475 10.34 2.81 26.91
C ARG A 475 10.78 1.39 26.55
N PRO A 476 10.24 0.30 27.14
CA PRO A 476 10.67 -1.05 26.77
C PRO A 476 10.48 -1.38 25.28
N ILE A 477 9.39 -0.88 24.69
CA ILE A 477 9.04 -1.11 23.28
C ILE A 477 10.01 -0.36 22.35
N GLU A 478 10.39 0.86 22.72
CA GLU A 478 11.36 1.67 21.97
C GLU A 478 12.77 1.10 22.01
N LEU A 479 13.22 0.62 23.18
CA LEU A 479 14.52 -0.03 23.32
C LEU A 479 14.59 -1.29 22.44
N MET A 480 13.54 -2.13 22.46
CA MET A 480 13.44 -3.27 21.55
C MET A 480 13.43 -2.86 20.08
N GLY A 481 12.82 -1.72 19.72
CA GLY A 481 12.84 -1.18 18.37
C GLY A 481 14.24 -0.79 17.90
N ILE A 482 15.02 -0.12 18.75
CA ILE A 482 16.43 0.23 18.48
C ILE A 482 17.25 -1.06 18.30
N MET A 483 17.12 -2.01 19.23
CA MET A 483 17.84 -3.29 19.17
C MET A 483 17.48 -4.10 17.92
N ALA A 484 16.20 -4.12 17.53
CA ALA A 484 15.75 -4.79 16.31
C ALA A 484 16.37 -4.15 15.06
N SER A 485 16.33 -2.82 14.94
CA SER A 485 16.96 -2.06 13.86
C SER A 485 18.46 -2.40 13.72
N ARG A 486 19.18 -2.51 14.84
CA ARG A 486 20.59 -2.91 14.87
C ARG A 486 20.78 -4.36 14.44
N SER A 487 19.98 -5.28 14.98
CA SER A 487 20.05 -6.71 14.63
C SER A 487 19.77 -6.98 13.15
N TRP A 488 18.97 -6.14 12.52
CA TRP A 488 18.70 -6.18 11.09
C TRP A 488 19.73 -5.45 10.25
N ASN A 489 20.76 -4.83 10.84
CA ASN A 489 21.75 -4.02 10.11
C ASN A 489 21.07 -3.00 9.19
N CYS A 490 20.08 -2.25 9.72
CA CYS A 490 19.43 -1.20 8.94
C CYS A 490 20.41 -0.10 8.53
N ALA A 491 20.10 0.60 7.43
CA ALA A 491 20.88 1.73 6.96
C ALA A 491 20.86 2.90 7.97
N THR A 492 21.67 3.92 7.72
CA THR A 492 21.64 5.19 8.46
C THR A 492 20.49 6.08 7.98
N LEU A 493 20.17 7.12 8.75
CA LEU A 493 19.18 8.12 8.33
C LEU A 493 19.55 8.74 6.97
N ASN A 494 20.82 9.09 6.76
CA ASN A 494 21.26 9.75 5.52
C ASN A 494 21.25 8.83 4.30
N GLU A 495 21.56 7.54 4.46
CA GLU A 495 21.43 6.57 3.37
C GLU A 495 19.98 6.33 2.98
N PHE A 496 19.09 6.24 3.97
CA PHE A 496 17.66 6.09 3.73
C PHE A 496 17.07 7.33 3.04
N ARG A 497 17.53 8.53 3.43
CA ARG A 497 17.20 9.79 2.74
C ARG A 497 17.62 9.75 1.27
N GLU A 498 18.87 9.40 1.00
CA GLU A 498 19.41 9.34 -0.35
C GLU A 498 18.66 8.32 -1.22
N HIS A 499 18.30 7.17 -0.66
CA HIS A 499 17.48 6.15 -1.36
C HIS A 499 16.16 6.71 -1.88
N PHE A 500 15.50 7.60 -1.13
CA PHE A 500 14.25 8.26 -1.54
C PHE A 500 14.46 9.59 -2.29
N GLY A 501 15.70 9.89 -2.71
CA GLY A 501 16.07 11.11 -3.43
C GLY A 501 16.05 12.37 -2.58
N LEU A 502 16.08 12.24 -1.25
CA LEU A 502 16.21 13.37 -0.34
C LEU A 502 17.69 13.73 -0.17
N THR A 503 17.96 15.02 0.02
CA THR A 503 19.31 15.49 0.35
C THR A 503 19.76 14.89 1.68
N ARG A 504 21.02 14.49 1.77
CA ARG A 504 21.64 14.13 3.05
C ARG A 504 21.59 15.33 4.00
N HIS A 505 21.55 15.08 5.30
CA HIS A 505 21.74 16.09 6.34
C HIS A 505 23.24 16.31 6.56
N PRO A 506 23.83 17.44 6.13
CA PRO A 506 25.25 17.69 6.30
C PRO A 506 25.62 18.08 7.75
N THR A 507 24.67 18.58 8.53
CA THR A 507 24.85 18.94 9.94
C THR A 507 23.77 18.34 10.84
N PHE A 508 23.99 18.34 12.16
CA PHE A 508 22.99 17.89 13.13
C PHE A 508 21.78 18.84 13.20
N GLU A 509 22.01 20.13 12.96
CA GLU A 509 20.98 21.16 12.88
C GLU A 509 20.02 20.94 11.68
N ASP A 510 20.50 20.29 10.61
CA ASP A 510 19.65 19.91 9.48
C ASP A 510 18.66 18.79 9.86
N ILE A 511 19.12 17.83 10.70
CA ILE A 511 18.28 16.78 11.29
C ILE A 511 17.22 17.42 12.17
N ASN A 512 17.64 18.25 13.14
CA ASN A 512 16.73 18.97 14.02
C ASN A 512 17.27 20.37 14.37
N PRO A 513 16.52 21.46 14.11
CA PRO A 513 16.97 22.82 14.37
C PRO A 513 16.97 23.22 15.86
N ASP A 514 16.38 22.40 16.73
CA ASP A 514 16.50 22.59 18.19
C ASP A 514 17.95 22.34 18.62
N LYS A 515 18.59 23.37 19.17
CA LYS A 515 19.99 23.37 19.56
C LYS A 515 20.31 22.28 20.59
N GLU A 516 19.38 21.99 21.49
CA GLU A 516 19.57 20.94 22.51
C GLU A 516 19.49 19.55 21.88
N VAL A 517 18.54 19.32 20.98
CA VAL A 517 18.43 18.04 20.25
C VAL A 517 19.65 17.82 19.34
N ALA A 518 20.09 18.85 18.61
CA ALA A 518 21.29 18.77 17.78
C ALA A 518 22.56 18.50 18.61
N ALA A 519 22.69 19.12 19.78
CA ALA A 519 23.79 18.86 20.71
C ALA A 519 23.79 17.41 21.23
N LYS A 520 22.62 16.88 21.59
CA LYS A 520 22.45 15.47 22.01
C LYS A 520 22.82 14.50 20.89
N LEU A 521 22.35 14.74 19.66
CA LEU A 521 22.71 13.93 18.49
C LEU A 521 24.23 13.95 18.24
N ARG A 522 24.86 15.12 18.37
CA ARG A 522 26.32 15.28 18.23
C ARG A 522 27.08 14.49 19.28
N PHE A 523 26.63 14.55 20.54
CA PHE A 523 27.21 13.77 21.63
C PHE A 523 27.10 12.26 21.39
N LEU A 524 25.95 11.79 20.87
CA LEU A 524 25.68 10.37 20.64
C LEU A 524 26.45 9.80 19.43
N TYR A 525 26.49 10.53 18.30
CA TYR A 525 26.90 9.95 17.02
C TYR A 525 28.20 10.51 16.44
N GLY A 526 28.65 11.70 16.85
CA GLY A 526 29.86 12.36 16.35
C GLY A 526 29.78 12.87 14.90
N SER A 527 29.06 12.19 14.00
CA SER A 527 28.74 12.62 12.63
C SER A 527 27.25 12.43 12.30
N PRO A 528 26.61 13.34 11.53
CA PRO A 528 25.26 13.12 11.00
C PRO A 528 25.12 11.84 10.16
N ASP A 529 26.20 11.44 9.47
CA ASP A 529 26.23 10.20 8.68
C ASP A 529 26.27 8.93 9.53
N ALA A 530 26.57 9.05 10.84
CA ALA A 530 26.55 7.94 11.76
C ALA A 530 25.20 7.75 12.47
N VAL A 531 24.23 8.65 12.27
CA VAL A 531 22.91 8.57 12.91
C VAL A 531 22.13 7.38 12.36
N GLU A 532 21.84 6.44 13.24
CA GLU A 532 21.03 5.25 12.95
C GLU A 532 19.64 5.61 12.42
N LEU A 533 19.06 4.77 11.55
CA LEU A 533 17.75 5.03 10.96
C LEU A 533 16.67 5.27 12.00
N TYR A 534 16.44 4.34 12.94
CA TYR A 534 15.31 4.44 13.86
C TYR A 534 15.41 5.65 14.81
N PRO A 535 16.51 5.84 15.56
CA PRO A 535 16.75 7.06 16.33
C PRO A 535 16.67 8.34 15.50
N GLY A 536 17.23 8.33 14.29
CA GLY A 536 17.20 9.46 13.37
C GLY A 536 15.79 9.86 12.95
N LEU A 537 14.92 8.89 12.63
CA LEU A 537 13.53 9.15 12.27
C LEU A 537 12.75 9.79 13.41
N MET A 538 12.93 9.31 14.65
CA MET A 538 12.24 9.87 15.81
C MET A 538 12.76 11.27 16.18
N ALA A 539 14.06 11.52 16.01
CA ALA A 539 14.69 12.79 16.34
C ALA A 539 14.55 13.86 15.25
N GLU A 540 14.34 13.48 13.98
CA GLU A 540 14.25 14.40 12.86
C GLU A 540 13.13 15.44 13.07
N LYS A 541 13.30 16.65 12.54
CA LYS A 541 12.25 17.68 12.58
C LYS A 541 10.97 17.25 11.84
N ALA A 542 9.84 17.66 12.40
CA ALA A 542 8.51 17.47 11.80
C ALA A 542 8.23 18.49 10.69
N LYS A 543 7.41 18.11 9.70
CA LYS A 543 6.89 19.06 8.70
C LYS A 543 5.87 20.02 9.33
N PRO A 544 5.86 21.31 8.94
CA PRO A 544 4.82 22.23 9.38
C PRO A 544 3.46 21.86 8.80
N PRO A 545 2.34 22.25 9.44
CA PRO A 545 1.01 22.03 8.90
C PRO A 545 0.82 22.77 7.56
N MET A 546 0.24 22.06 6.58
CA MET A 546 -0.03 22.59 5.24
C MET A 546 -1.27 21.92 4.65
N ALA A 547 -2.20 22.70 4.10
CA ALA A 547 -3.43 22.20 3.48
C ALA A 547 -3.64 22.84 2.10
N PRO A 548 -3.55 22.08 0.99
CA PRO A 548 -3.13 20.67 0.90
C PRO A 548 -1.61 20.49 1.06
N GLY A 549 -1.17 19.31 1.48
CA GLY A 549 0.22 18.84 1.38
C GLY A 549 0.80 18.20 2.65
N SER A 550 0.48 18.70 3.84
CA SER A 550 1.02 18.18 5.11
C SER A 550 -0.01 18.24 6.23
N GLY A 551 -0.90 17.25 6.25
CA GLY A 551 -1.88 17.05 7.30
C GLY A 551 -1.33 16.27 8.49
N LEU A 552 -0.58 15.19 8.24
CA LEU A 552 0.05 14.35 9.28
C LEU A 552 1.16 15.07 10.06
N CYS A 553 1.80 16.09 9.47
CA CYS A 553 2.91 16.81 10.09
C CYS A 553 4.02 15.90 10.62
N GLY A 554 4.27 14.76 9.95
CA GLY A 554 5.32 13.82 10.32
C GLY A 554 6.72 14.28 9.94
N ASN A 555 7.74 13.50 10.32
CA ASN A 555 9.14 13.77 9.98
C ASN A 555 9.37 13.73 8.45
N PHE A 556 10.37 14.45 7.96
CA PHE A 556 10.58 14.65 6.52
C PHE A 556 10.86 13.36 5.76
N THR A 557 11.78 12.55 6.26
CA THR A 557 12.18 11.29 5.67
C THR A 557 11.04 10.28 5.75
N MET A 558 10.45 10.14 6.94
CA MET A 558 9.32 9.24 7.20
C MET A 558 8.16 9.50 6.23
N THR A 559 7.69 10.75 6.12
CA THR A 559 6.53 11.09 5.27
C THR A 559 6.81 10.96 3.77
N ARG A 560 8.07 11.10 3.31
CA ARG A 560 8.42 10.83 1.92
C ARG A 560 8.31 9.34 1.59
N ALA A 561 8.79 8.49 2.49
CA ALA A 561 8.81 7.04 2.31
C ALA A 561 7.41 6.42 2.43
N ILE A 562 6.59 6.83 3.42
CA ILE A 562 5.22 6.28 3.62
C ILE A 562 4.35 6.38 2.37
N LEU A 563 4.44 7.47 1.60
CA LEU A 563 3.64 7.60 0.37
C LEU A 563 4.04 6.59 -0.70
N SER A 564 5.32 6.24 -0.80
CA SER A 564 5.79 5.20 -1.73
C SER A 564 5.27 3.82 -1.31
N ASP A 565 5.27 3.53 -0.01
CA ASP A 565 4.72 2.27 0.53
C ASP A 565 3.21 2.15 0.33
N ALA A 566 2.46 3.23 0.60
CA ALA A 566 1.01 3.24 0.39
C ALA A 566 0.63 2.93 -1.07
N VAL A 567 1.41 3.42 -2.03
CA VAL A 567 1.25 3.08 -3.45
C VAL A 567 1.57 1.61 -3.71
N ALA A 568 2.69 1.11 -3.18
CA ALA A 568 3.12 -0.29 -3.37
C ALA A 568 2.13 -1.30 -2.77
N LEU A 569 1.63 -1.04 -1.56
CA LEU A 569 0.67 -1.90 -0.84
C LEU A 569 -0.63 -2.12 -1.62
N VAL A 570 -1.11 -1.08 -2.32
CA VAL A 570 -2.35 -1.16 -3.08
C VAL A 570 -2.09 -1.64 -4.50
N ARG A 571 -1.12 -1.04 -5.19
CA ARG A 571 -0.88 -1.31 -6.60
C ARG A 571 -0.24 -2.69 -6.84
N GLY A 572 0.55 -3.18 -5.89
CA GLY A 572 1.12 -4.53 -5.92
C GLY A 572 0.11 -5.65 -5.63
N ASP A 573 -1.08 -5.34 -5.11
CA ASP A 573 -2.07 -6.34 -4.73
C ASP A 573 -3.08 -6.56 -5.85
N ARG A 574 -3.15 -7.78 -6.41
CA ARG A 574 -4.07 -8.08 -7.51
C ARG A 574 -5.53 -7.91 -7.12
N PHE A 575 -5.89 -8.14 -5.87
CA PHE A 575 -7.27 -8.01 -5.39
C PHE A 575 -7.68 -6.56 -5.14
N TYR A 576 -6.78 -5.59 -5.27
CA TYR A 576 -7.10 -4.16 -5.29
C TYR A 576 -6.93 -3.52 -6.67
N THR A 577 -6.45 -4.29 -7.65
CA THR A 577 -6.19 -3.86 -9.02
C THR A 577 -6.89 -4.79 -10.01
N ILE A 578 -6.17 -5.77 -10.52
CA ILE A 578 -6.56 -6.64 -11.65
C ILE A 578 -7.83 -7.46 -11.36
N ASP A 579 -7.91 -8.04 -10.17
CA ASP A 579 -9.03 -8.87 -9.74
C ASP A 579 -10.11 -8.08 -8.98
N TYR A 580 -9.94 -6.76 -8.82
CA TYR A 580 -10.93 -5.89 -8.18
C TYR A 580 -12.06 -5.53 -9.15
N THR A 581 -12.89 -6.52 -9.48
CA THR A 581 -13.95 -6.40 -10.50
C THR A 581 -15.31 -6.82 -9.95
N PRO A 582 -16.42 -6.29 -10.53
CA PRO A 582 -17.77 -6.74 -10.19
C PRO A 582 -17.99 -8.25 -10.37
N LYS A 583 -17.24 -8.93 -11.26
CA LYS A 583 -17.38 -10.39 -11.41
C LYS A 583 -16.77 -11.16 -10.25
N ASN A 584 -15.67 -10.67 -9.68
CA ASN A 584 -15.06 -11.30 -8.51
C ASN A 584 -15.81 -10.95 -7.23
N LEU A 585 -16.31 -9.71 -7.11
CA LEU A 585 -16.98 -9.18 -5.91
C LEU A 585 -18.51 -9.33 -5.90
N THR A 586 -19.15 -9.65 -7.04
CA THR A 586 -20.57 -9.36 -7.38
C THR A 586 -20.80 -7.90 -7.77
N ASN A 587 -21.88 -7.56 -8.47
CA ASN A 587 -22.19 -6.17 -8.82
C ASN A 587 -22.68 -5.36 -7.61
N TRP A 588 -23.26 -6.03 -6.61
CA TRP A 588 -23.70 -5.39 -5.37
C TRP A 588 -22.52 -5.04 -4.45
N GLY A 589 -21.53 -5.93 -4.38
CA GLY A 589 -20.31 -5.75 -3.60
C GLY A 589 -19.31 -4.82 -4.28
#